data_AF-A0A3B1DA25-F1
#
_entry.id   AF-A0A3B1DA25-F1
#
_cell.length_a   1.000
_cell.length_b   1.000
_cell.length_c   1.000
_cell.angle_alpha   90.00
_cell.angle_beta   90.00
_cell.angle_gamma   90.00
#
_symmetry.space_group_name_H-M   'P 1'
#
loop_
_entity.id
_entity.type
_entity.pdbx_description
1 polymer ?
#
loop_
_entity_poly.entity_id
_entity_poly.type
_entity_poly.pdbx_seq_one_letter_code
_entity_poly.pdbx_strand_id
1 'polypeptide(L)'
;MSQTELTDNQLLFYFDEMLAVDEMRFVEQALRDSQELQKRLALLAQSRDRGVHSVGEIWRNDRLSCPARSQLGNYLLGTLDQTNSDYIQFHAETIGCRICTANLEDMQKAADSTPETKQRRQRFFQTSAGHLRKFSH
;
A
#
# COMPACT_ATOMS: atom_id res chain seq x y z
N MET A 1 -6.22 3.92 -26.94
CA MET A 1 -4.84 4.19 -26.50
C MET A 1 -3.96 3.23 -27.27
N SER A 2 -3.08 3.75 -28.10
CA SER A 2 -2.21 2.92 -28.94
C SER A 2 -1.16 2.22 -28.06
N GLN A 3 -0.76 1.00 -28.40
CA GLN A 3 0.23 0.21 -27.63
C GLN A 3 1.59 0.94 -27.45
N THR A 4 1.82 2.02 -28.20
CA THR A 4 3.01 2.87 -28.15
C THR A 4 3.02 3.89 -26.98
N GLU A 5 1.95 4.00 -26.20
CA GLU A 5 1.80 5.04 -25.16
C GLU A 5 2.31 4.65 -23.76
N LEU A 6 2.76 3.41 -23.55
CA LEU A 6 3.25 2.98 -22.23
C LEU A 6 4.57 3.68 -21.85
N THR A 7 4.59 4.26 -20.65
CA THR A 7 5.77 4.91 -20.07
C THR A 7 6.73 3.90 -19.46
N ASP A 8 8.01 4.26 -19.31
CA ASP A 8 9.00 3.40 -18.62
C ASP A 8 8.58 3.13 -17.18
N ASN A 9 8.01 4.13 -16.51
CA ASN A 9 7.49 3.96 -15.15
C ASN A 9 6.41 2.89 -15.10
N GLN A 10 5.43 2.90 -16.01
CA GLN A 10 4.38 1.86 -16.04
C GLN A 10 4.97 0.46 -16.28
N LEU A 11 5.96 0.33 -17.17
CA LEU A 11 6.66 -0.94 -17.40
C LEU A 11 7.43 -1.42 -16.15
N LEU A 12 8.07 -0.50 -15.44
CA LEU A 12 8.75 -0.80 -14.18
C LEU A 12 7.77 -1.16 -13.05
N PHE A 13 6.66 -0.45 -12.92
CA PHE A 13 5.61 -0.79 -11.96
C PHE A 13 4.96 -2.14 -12.29
N TYR A 14 4.80 -2.49 -13.57
CA TYR A 14 4.37 -3.82 -13.97
C TYR A 14 5.38 -4.88 -13.53
N PHE A 15 6.67 -4.65 -13.79
CA PHE A 15 7.76 -5.54 -13.39
C PHE A 15 7.80 -5.76 -11.88
N ASP A 16 7.51 -4.72 -11.09
CA ASP A 16 7.46 -4.79 -9.63
C ASP A 16 6.12 -5.35 -9.09
N GLU A 17 5.18 -5.73 -9.95
CA GLU A 17 3.80 -6.13 -9.60
C GLU A 17 3.03 -5.08 -8.78
N MET A 18 3.26 -3.80 -9.06
CA MET A 18 2.77 -2.66 -8.28
C MET A 18 1.66 -1.82 -8.94
N LEU A 19 1.24 -2.10 -10.17
CA LEU A 19 0.15 -1.35 -10.87
C LEU A 19 -1.24 -1.65 -10.30
N ALA A 20 -2.35 -1.01 -10.67
CA ALA A 20 -3.69 -1.55 -10.32
C ALA A 20 -3.98 -2.88 -11.07
N VAL A 21 -5.01 -3.65 -10.68
CA VAL A 21 -5.33 -4.95 -11.34
C VAL A 21 -5.65 -4.75 -12.83
N ASP A 22 -6.46 -3.74 -13.16
CA ASP A 22 -6.84 -3.46 -14.53
C ASP A 22 -5.66 -2.94 -15.37
N GLU A 23 -4.79 -2.15 -14.76
CA GLU A 23 -3.54 -1.69 -15.38
C GLU A 23 -2.57 -2.84 -15.64
N MET A 24 -2.42 -3.80 -14.70
CA MET A 24 -1.62 -5.00 -14.93
C MET A 24 -2.10 -5.77 -16.15
N ARG A 25 -3.41 -5.99 -16.28
CA ARG A 25 -4.00 -6.69 -17.44
C ARG A 25 -3.75 -5.93 -18.73
N PHE A 26 -3.89 -4.61 -18.71
CA PHE A 26 -3.63 -3.76 -19.87
C PHE A 26 -2.18 -3.86 -20.33
N VAL A 27 -1.23 -3.72 -19.39
CA VAL A 27 0.21 -3.80 -19.70
C VAL A 27 0.58 -5.20 -20.17
N GLU A 28 0.04 -6.25 -19.54
CA GLU A 28 0.28 -7.63 -19.96
C GLU A 28 -0.19 -7.89 -21.40
N GLN A 29 -1.39 -7.43 -21.76
CA GLN A 29 -1.89 -7.55 -23.13
C GLN A 29 -1.01 -6.78 -24.12
N ALA A 30 -0.63 -5.53 -23.79
CA ALA A 30 0.25 -4.74 -24.64
C ALA A 30 1.63 -5.40 -24.83
N LEU A 31 2.19 -6.01 -23.78
CA LEU A 31 3.44 -6.76 -23.86
C LEU A 31 3.31 -8.01 -24.71
N ARG A 32 2.18 -8.73 -24.67
CA ARG A 32 1.96 -9.91 -25.53
C ARG A 32 1.93 -9.54 -27.02
N ASP A 33 1.38 -8.38 -27.33
CA ASP A 33 1.16 -7.94 -28.72
C ASP A 33 2.36 -7.19 -29.33
N SER A 34 3.33 -6.75 -28.52
CA SER A 34 4.45 -5.92 -28.97
C SER A 34 5.82 -6.42 -28.54
N GLN A 35 6.58 -6.95 -29.50
CA GLN A 35 7.97 -7.33 -29.29
C GLN A 35 8.87 -6.12 -28.94
N GLU A 36 8.50 -4.92 -29.40
CA GLU A 36 9.22 -3.69 -29.06
C GLU A 36 9.08 -3.36 -27.57
N LEU A 37 7.86 -3.46 -27.02
CA LEU A 37 7.62 -3.27 -25.59
C LEU A 37 8.35 -4.33 -24.75
N GLN A 38 8.36 -5.59 -25.20
CA GLN A 38 9.12 -6.65 -24.54
C GLN A 38 10.62 -6.34 -24.47
N LYS A 39 11.21 -5.87 -25.59
CA LYS A 39 12.63 -5.46 -25.63
C LYS A 39 12.89 -4.28 -24.71
N ARG A 40 12.00 -3.28 -24.70
CA ARG A 40 12.12 -2.10 -23.84
C ARG A 40 12.06 -2.49 -22.36
N LEU A 41 11.11 -3.35 -21.96
CA LEU A 41 11.03 -3.88 -20.60
C LEU A 41 12.31 -4.64 -20.20
N ALA A 42 12.85 -5.48 -21.09
CA ALA A 42 14.09 -6.21 -20.82
C ALA A 42 15.30 -5.28 -20.62
N LEU A 43 15.40 -4.18 -21.40
CA LEU A 43 16.45 -3.17 -21.23
C LEU A 43 16.32 -2.44 -19.89
N LEU A 44 15.10 -2.08 -19.49
CA LEU A 44 14.84 -1.44 -18.19
C LEU A 44 15.22 -2.37 -17.03
N ALA A 45 14.82 -3.64 -17.09
CA ALA A 45 15.18 -4.64 -16.09
C ALA A 45 16.71 -4.80 -15.97
N GLN A 46 17.41 -4.92 -17.09
CA GLN A 46 18.87 -5.06 -17.10
C GLN A 46 19.59 -3.81 -16.57
N SER A 47 19.03 -2.61 -16.79
CA SER A 47 19.58 -1.37 -16.23
C SER A 47 19.51 -1.36 -14.69
N ARG A 48 18.40 -1.85 -14.14
CA ARG A 48 18.22 -1.96 -12.68
C ARG A 48 19.17 -2.97 -12.06
N ASP A 49 19.38 -4.12 -12.69
CA ASP A 49 20.33 -5.13 -12.20
C ASP A 49 21.77 -4.60 -12.11
N ARG A 50 22.11 -3.58 -12.91
CA ARG A 50 23.41 -2.89 -12.85
C ARG A 50 23.46 -1.76 -11.80
N GLY A 51 22.45 -1.62 -10.95
CA GLY A 51 22.36 -0.62 -9.90
C GLY A 51 21.94 0.78 -10.38
N VAL A 52 21.44 0.91 -11.61
CA VAL A 52 20.87 2.17 -12.10
C VAL A 52 19.43 2.26 -11.61
N HIS A 53 19.26 2.77 -10.39
CA HIS A 53 17.95 3.02 -9.80
C HIS A 53 17.55 4.48 -9.99
N SER A 54 16.27 4.69 -10.34
CA SER A 54 15.70 6.04 -10.26
C SER A 54 15.38 6.40 -8.80
N VAL A 55 15.33 7.69 -8.47
CA VAL A 55 14.89 8.16 -7.14
C VAL A 55 13.51 7.60 -6.80
N GLY A 56 12.59 7.57 -7.77
CA GLY A 56 11.24 7.03 -7.59
C GLY A 56 11.21 5.52 -7.34
N GLU A 57 12.21 4.77 -7.82
CA GLU A 57 12.33 3.34 -7.53
C GLU A 57 12.83 3.10 -6.10
N ILE A 58 13.90 3.80 -5.70
CA ILE A 58 14.43 3.74 -4.33
C ILE A 58 13.33 4.08 -3.33
N TRP A 59 12.59 5.17 -3.57
CA TRP A 59 11.49 5.60 -2.71
C TRP A 59 10.43 4.53 -2.50
N ARG A 60 10.06 3.78 -3.55
CA ARG A 60 9.05 2.72 -3.48
C ARG A 60 9.58 1.47 -2.80
N ASN A 61 10.80 1.05 -3.14
CA ASN A 61 11.44 -0.13 -2.55
C ASN A 61 11.66 0.03 -1.05
N ASP A 62 12.13 1.21 -0.65
CA ASP A 62 12.35 1.56 0.76
C ASP A 62 11.06 1.97 1.47
N ARG A 63 9.95 2.06 0.74
CA ARG A 63 8.61 2.37 1.25
C ARG A 63 8.58 3.65 2.08
N LEU A 64 9.29 4.69 1.63
CA LEU A 64 9.54 5.91 2.42
C LEU A 64 8.26 6.68 2.79
N SER A 65 7.17 6.51 2.02
CA SER A 65 5.86 7.08 2.33
C SER A 65 4.86 6.09 2.91
N CYS A 66 5.24 4.82 3.11
CA CYS A 66 4.31 3.87 3.70
C CYS A 66 4.24 4.11 5.23
N PRO A 67 3.05 4.18 5.83
CA PRO A 67 2.90 4.16 7.28
C PRO A 67 3.45 2.84 7.86
N ALA A 68 3.92 2.88 9.10
CA ALA A 68 4.33 1.68 9.80
C ALA A 68 3.15 0.73 9.99
N ARG A 69 3.42 -0.59 10.04
CA ARG A 69 2.37 -1.61 10.23
C ARG A 69 1.52 -1.38 11.49
N SER A 70 2.11 -0.83 12.57
CA SER A 70 1.39 -0.46 13.79
C SER A 70 0.42 0.71 13.58
N GLN A 71 0.78 1.69 12.75
CA GLN A 71 -0.10 2.81 12.39
C GLN A 71 -1.29 2.32 11.56
N LEU A 72 -1.07 1.40 10.60
CA LEU A 72 -2.15 0.75 9.87
C LEU A 72 -3.12 -0.01 10.80
N GLY A 73 -2.58 -0.69 11.82
CA GLY A 73 -3.40 -1.30 12.86
C GLY A 73 -4.22 -0.26 13.62
N ASN A 74 -3.60 0.81 14.11
CA ASN A 74 -4.28 1.88 14.85
C ASN A 74 -5.36 2.59 14.00
N TYR A 75 -5.14 2.70 12.69
CA TYR A 75 -6.12 3.18 11.72
C TYR A 75 -7.37 2.28 11.68
N LEU A 76 -7.21 0.97 11.48
CA LEU A 76 -8.31 0.00 11.58
C LEU A 76 -8.98 0.01 12.96
N LEU A 77 -8.21 0.35 13.99
CA LEU A 77 -8.73 0.43 15.35
C LEU A 77 -9.58 1.70 15.61
N GLY A 78 -9.50 2.71 14.74
CA GLY A 78 -10.13 4.03 14.92
C GLY A 78 -9.49 4.86 16.04
N THR A 79 -8.18 4.69 16.25
CA THR A 79 -7.45 5.28 17.40
C THR A 79 -6.48 6.40 17.02
N LEU A 80 -6.29 6.66 15.72
CA LEU A 80 -5.47 7.76 15.24
C LEU A 80 -6.25 9.07 15.28
N ASP A 81 -5.54 10.20 15.32
CA ASP A 81 -6.13 11.50 15.02
C ASP A 81 -6.59 11.59 13.55
N GLN A 82 -7.36 12.64 13.24
CA GLN A 82 -7.92 12.85 11.92
C GLN A 82 -6.85 12.95 10.84
N THR A 83 -5.77 13.71 11.09
CA THR A 83 -4.71 13.94 10.10
C THR A 83 -4.00 12.64 9.72
N ASN A 84 -3.66 11.81 10.70
CA ASN A 84 -3.03 10.52 10.46
C ASN A 84 -3.99 9.52 9.79
N SER A 85 -5.28 9.59 10.12
CA SER A 85 -6.31 8.77 9.48
C SER A 85 -6.49 9.15 8.01
N ASP A 86 -6.57 10.45 7.72
CA ASP A 86 -6.69 11.00 6.36
C ASP A 86 -5.48 10.62 5.51
N TYR A 87 -4.28 10.69 6.07
CA TYR A 87 -3.06 10.30 5.37
C TYR A 87 -3.08 8.82 4.96
N ILE A 88 -3.46 7.93 5.87
CA ILE A 88 -3.52 6.49 5.58
C ILE A 88 -4.59 6.19 4.53
N GLN A 89 -5.75 6.84 4.63
CA GLN A 89 -6.80 6.72 3.62
C GLN A 89 -6.31 7.19 2.25
N PHE A 90 -5.74 8.40 2.18
CA PHE A 90 -5.18 8.95 0.95
C PHE A 90 -4.11 8.02 0.35
N HIS A 91 -3.22 7.48 1.18
CA HIS A 91 -2.14 6.59 0.74
C HIS A 91 -2.65 5.25 0.21
N ALA A 92 -3.67 4.67 0.85
CA ALA A 92 -4.24 3.40 0.43
C ALA A 92 -5.16 3.55 -0.79
N GLU A 93 -6.01 4.58 -0.82
CA GLU A 93 -7.10 4.71 -1.80
C GLU A 93 -6.74 5.63 -2.97
N THR A 94 -6.06 6.75 -2.72
CA THR A 94 -5.74 7.73 -3.78
C THR A 94 -4.39 7.46 -4.43
N ILE A 95 -3.34 7.22 -3.64
CA ILE A 95 -2.05 6.77 -4.17
C ILE A 95 -2.16 5.32 -4.68
N GLY A 96 -3.07 4.51 -4.11
CA GLY A 96 -3.29 3.14 -4.53
C GLY A 96 -2.15 2.20 -4.12
N CYS A 97 -1.52 2.43 -2.97
CA CYS A 97 -0.38 1.64 -2.52
C CYS A 97 -0.78 0.18 -2.21
N ARG A 98 -0.49 -0.74 -3.14
CA ARG A 98 -0.78 -2.18 -3.01
C ARG A 98 -0.29 -2.78 -1.70
N ILE A 99 0.89 -2.39 -1.23
CA ILE A 99 1.46 -2.93 0.02
C ILE A 99 0.60 -2.54 1.22
N CYS A 100 0.22 -1.28 1.34
CA CYS A 100 -0.61 -0.81 2.46
C CYS A 100 -2.00 -1.41 2.40
N THR A 101 -2.60 -1.48 1.21
CA THR A 101 -3.91 -2.12 0.99
C THR A 101 -3.88 -3.59 1.40
N ALA A 102 -2.88 -4.36 0.96
CA ALA A 102 -2.72 -5.77 1.34
C ALA A 102 -2.53 -5.94 2.87
N ASN A 103 -1.73 -5.07 3.49
CA ASN A 103 -1.55 -5.10 4.95
C ASN A 103 -2.86 -4.86 5.69
N LEU A 104 -3.66 -3.87 5.25
CA LEU A 104 -4.96 -3.55 5.85
C LEU A 104 -5.95 -4.71 5.67
N GLU A 105 -6.04 -5.27 4.47
CA GLU A 105 -6.90 -6.42 4.19
C GLU A 105 -6.55 -7.64 5.06
N ASP A 106 -5.25 -7.96 5.19
CA ASP A 106 -4.78 -9.07 6.01
C ASP A 106 -5.10 -8.86 7.49
N MET A 107 -4.88 -7.65 8.01
CA MET A 107 -5.23 -7.29 9.39
C MET A 107 -6.73 -7.38 9.64
N GLN A 108 -7.55 -6.91 8.70
CA GLN A 108 -9.00 -6.96 8.80
C GLN A 108 -9.49 -8.41 8.84
N LYS A 109 -9.00 -9.26 7.94
CA LYS A 109 -9.31 -10.71 7.92
C LYS A 109 -8.90 -11.40 9.22
N ALA A 110 -7.73 -11.05 9.78
CA ALA A 110 -7.26 -11.59 11.05
C ALA A 110 -8.16 -11.16 12.24
N ALA A 111 -8.67 -9.92 12.21
CA ALA A 111 -9.58 -9.42 13.24
C ALA A 111 -10.96 -10.09 13.18
N ASP A 112 -11.45 -10.40 11.97
CA ASP A 112 -12.76 -11.04 11.78
C ASP A 112 -12.76 -12.55 12.06
N SER A 113 -11.61 -13.21 11.96
CA SER A 113 -11.47 -14.66 12.17
C SER A 113 -11.30 -15.08 13.64
N THR A 114 -11.17 -14.14 14.60
CA THR A 114 -11.12 -14.46 16.03
C THR A 114 -12.46 -14.14 16.74
N PRO A 115 -13.26 -15.15 17.14
CA PRO A 115 -14.57 -14.93 17.77
C PRO A 115 -14.52 -14.25 19.16
N GLU A 116 -13.37 -14.26 19.84
CA GLU A 116 -13.20 -13.69 21.19
C GLU A 116 -12.84 -12.18 21.21
N THR A 117 -12.43 -11.61 20.08
CA THR A 117 -11.80 -10.28 20.04
C THR A 117 -12.81 -9.13 20.14
N LYS A 118 -14.05 -9.30 19.68
CA LYS A 118 -15.10 -8.26 19.76
C LYS A 118 -15.47 -7.91 21.22
N GLN A 119 -15.56 -8.90 22.11
CA GLN A 119 -15.88 -8.67 23.53
C GLN A 119 -14.69 -8.12 24.33
N ARG A 120 -13.46 -8.58 24.05
CA ARG A 120 -12.26 -8.15 24.78
C ARG A 120 -11.88 -6.70 24.46
N ARG A 121 -12.13 -6.25 23.22
CA ARG A 121 -11.84 -4.88 22.74
C ARG A 121 -12.75 -3.82 23.37
N GLN A 122 -14.04 -4.12 23.60
CA GLN A 122 -14.92 -3.27 24.41
C GLN A 122 -14.46 -3.16 25.87
N ARG A 123 -14.01 -4.27 26.47
CA ARG A 123 -13.59 -4.29 27.88
C ARG A 123 -12.32 -3.47 28.14
N PHE A 124 -11.31 -3.54 27.26
CA PHE A 124 -10.10 -2.72 27.42
C PHE A 124 -10.36 -1.22 27.24
N PHE A 125 -11.25 -0.83 26.34
CA PHE A 125 -11.62 0.58 26.14
C PHE A 125 -12.41 1.13 27.34
N GLN A 126 -13.27 0.31 27.96
CA GLN A 126 -14.02 0.68 29.18
C GLN A 126 -13.11 0.79 30.42
N THR A 127 -12.04 0.00 30.52
CA THR A 127 -11.11 0.07 31.66
C THR A 127 -10.17 1.28 31.59
N SER A 128 -9.80 1.76 30.40
CA SER A 128 -8.91 2.92 30.24
C SER A 128 -9.61 4.27 30.47
N ALA A 129 -10.92 4.34 30.23
CA ALA A 129 -11.73 5.54 30.49
C ALA A 129 -12.00 5.78 32.00
N GLY A 130 -11.75 4.79 32.86
CA GLY A 130 -12.02 4.85 34.30
C GLY A 130 -10.92 5.47 35.17
N HIS A 131 -9.72 5.72 34.63
CA HIS A 131 -8.57 6.17 35.43
C HIS A 131 -8.20 7.66 35.29
N LEU A 132 -8.82 8.41 34.37
CA LEU A 132 -8.69 9.86 34.34
C LEU A 132 -9.74 10.51 35.27
N ARG A 133 -9.56 10.32 36.59
CA ARG A 133 -10.24 11.13 37.60
C ARG A 133 -9.58 12.51 37.66
N LYS A 134 -10.38 13.52 37.28
CA LYS A 134 -10.31 14.97 37.57
C LYS A 134 -9.11 15.45 38.40
N PHE A 135 -8.26 16.26 37.78
CA PHE A 135 -7.58 17.33 38.50
C PHE A 135 -8.44 18.60 38.37
N SER A 136 -9.08 18.97 39.48
CA SER A 136 -9.68 20.28 39.69
C SER A 136 -8.65 21.15 40.41
N HIS A 137 -8.41 22.35 39.89
CA HIS A 137 -7.95 23.48 40.67
C HIS A 137 -8.69 24.73 40.21
#